data_AF-A0A971BSS7-F1
#
_entry.id   AF-A0A971BSS7-F1
#
_cell.length_a   1.000
_cell.length_b   1.000
_cell.length_c   1.000
_cell.angle_alpha   90.00
_cell.angle_beta   90.00
_cell.angle_gamma   90.00
#
_symmetry.space_group_name_H-M   'P 1'
#
loop_
_entity.id
_entity.type
_entity.pdbx_description
1 polymer ?
#
loop_
_entity_poly.entity_id
_entity_poly.type
_entity_poly.pdbx_seq_one_letter_code
_entity_poly.pdbx_strand_id
1 'polypeptide(L)' 'MWDGGMVLAWILNWVMIIAFWVGIIILIIWGVTKLAKTGKSGSGSAALDIAKERYARGELTKEQFEQIKKDIE' A
#
# COMPACT_ATOMS: atom_id res chain seq x y z
N MET A 1 9.89 48.87 2.79
CA MET A 1 10.87 47.77 2.87
C MET A 1 10.10 46.58 3.42
N TRP A 2 9.73 45.63 2.58
CA TRP A 2 8.99 44.45 3.04
C TRP A 2 9.95 43.55 3.82
N ASP A 3 9.58 43.25 5.06
CA ASP A 3 10.40 42.55 6.03
C ASP A 3 10.58 41.09 5.61
N GLY A 4 11.74 40.75 5.05
CA GLY A 4 12.08 39.40 4.59
C GLY A 4 11.93 38.33 5.69
N GLY A 5 11.91 38.74 6.96
CA GLY A 5 11.62 37.85 8.09
C GLY A 5 10.22 37.23 8.05
N MET A 6 9.21 37.95 7.55
CA MET A 6 7.83 37.47 7.49
C MET A 6 7.64 36.36 6.44
N VAL A 7 8.35 36.46 5.30
CA VAL A 7 8.30 35.46 4.23
C VAL A 7 8.99 34.17 4.66
N LEU A 8 10.14 34.29 5.34
CA LEU A 8 10.85 33.12 5.88
C LEU A 8 10.01 32.39 6.93
N ALA A 9 9.36 33.13 7.84
CA ALA A 9 8.47 32.56 8.85
C ALA A 9 7.28 31.80 8.22
N TRP A 10 6.71 32.34 7.15
CA TRP A 10 5.65 31.67 6.39
C TRP A 10 6.15 30.36 5.77
N ILE A 11 7.28 30.39 5.06
CA ILE A 11 7.84 29.20 4.41
C ILE A 11 8.15 28.10 5.44
N LEU A 12 8.74 28.47 6.59
CA LEU A 12 9.05 27.50 7.65
C LEU A 12 7.79 26.84 8.23
N ASN A 13 6.69 27.59 8.35
CA ASN A 13 5.42 27.05 8.82
C ASN A 13 4.84 26.00 7.85
N TRP A 14 4.83 26.32 6.54
CA TRP A 14 4.40 25.40 5.49
C TRP A 14 5.26 24.15 5.40
N VAL A 15 6.58 24.28 5.56
CA VAL A 15 7.51 23.14 5.59
C VAL A 15 7.20 22.21 6.76
N MET A 16 6.90 22.76 7.95
CA MET A 16 6.55 21.95 9.12
C MET A 16 5.25 21.17 8.91
N ILE A 17 4.23 21.78 8.29
CA ILE A 17 2.97 21.13 7.95
C ILE A 17 3.21 19.98 6.96
N ILE A 18 4.00 20.22 5.90
CA ILE A 18 4.32 19.20 4.91
C ILE A 18 5.10 18.05 5.57
N ALA A 19 6.09 18.36 6.40
CA ALA A 19 6.86 17.35 7.13
C ALA A 19 5.97 16.48 8.03
N PHE A 20 4.98 17.09 8.70
CA PHE A 20 4.00 16.36 9.51
C PHE A 20 3.17 15.39 8.65
N TRP A 21 2.64 15.84 7.50
CA TRP A 21 1.89 14.99 6.57
C TRP A 21 2.75 13.87 5.97
N VAL A 22 4.01 14.15 5.63
CA VAL A 22 4.97 13.13 5.18
C VAL A 22 5.17 12.07 6.27
N GLY A 23 5.31 12.48 7.53
CA GLY A 23 5.38 11.56 8.67
C GLY A 23 4.14 10.68 8.81
N ILE A 24 2.93 11.26 8.64
CA ILE A 24 1.68 10.50 8.63
C ILE A 24 1.66 9.48 7.50
N ILE A 25 2.04 9.87 6.27
CA ILE A 25 2.06 8.96 5.12
C ILE A 25 3.02 7.78 5.38
N ILE A 26 4.21 8.06 5.93
CA ILE A 26 5.18 7.02 6.31
C ILE A 26 4.57 6.08 7.36
N LEU A 27 3.89 6.62 8.38
CA LEU A 27 3.20 5.82 9.40
C LEU A 27 2.09 4.95 8.81
N ILE A 28 1.30 5.47 7.88
CA ILE A 28 0.26 4.71 7.19
C ILE A 28 0.88 3.59 6.36
N ILE A 29 1.90 3.88 5.54
CA ILE A 29 2.59 2.87 4.74
C ILE A 29 3.22 1.81 5.64
N TRP A 30 3.86 2.20 6.74
CA TRP A 30 4.46 1.26 7.68
C TRP A 30 3.39 0.41 8.40
N GLY A 31 2.28 1.01 8.80
CA GLY A 31 1.14 0.32 9.40
C GLY A 31 0.52 -0.70 8.44
N VAL A 32 0.24 -0.28 7.20
CA VAL A 32 -0.33 -1.14 6.15
C VAL A 32 0.65 -2.24 5.75
N THR A 33 1.94 -1.96 5.60
CA THR A 33 2.93 -3.00 5.27
C THR A 33 3.14 -3.99 6.41
N LYS A 34 3.02 -3.56 7.67
CA LYS A 34 3.07 -4.44 8.84
C LYS A 34 1.81 -5.31 8.94
N LEU A 35 0.63 -4.72 8.76
CA LEU A 35 -0.64 -5.47 8.71
C LEU A 35 -0.70 -6.39 7.50
N ALA A 36 -0.21 -5.97 6.34
CA ALA A 36 -0.10 -6.80 5.15
C ALA A 36 0.89 -7.94 5.36
N LYS A 37 1.99 -7.73 6.11
CA LYS A 37 2.89 -8.82 6.52
C LYS A 37 2.26 -9.77 7.55
N THR A 38 1.41 -9.28 8.44
CA THR A 38 0.64 -10.14 9.37
C THR A 38 -0.52 -10.86 8.69
N GLY A 39 -1.13 -10.29 7.63
CA GLY A 39 -2.07 -10.97 6.74
C GLY A 39 -1.40 -11.90 5.71
N LYS A 40 -0.08 -11.78 5.55
CA LYS A 40 0.77 -12.65 4.71
C LYS A 40 1.21 -13.92 5.45
N SER A 41 0.56 -14.27 6.57
CA SER A 41 0.58 -15.62 7.12
C SER A 41 -0.45 -16.55 6.46
N GLY A 42 -1.25 -16.06 5.50
CA GLY A 42 -2.07 -16.91 4.66
C GLY A 42 -1.40 -17.13 3.30
N SER A 43 -0.60 -18.18 3.18
CA SER A 43 -0.13 -18.73 1.88
C SER A 43 -1.25 -18.78 0.83
N GLY A 44 -2.49 -18.95 1.29
CA GLY A 44 -3.68 -18.95 0.47
C GLY A 44 -4.03 -17.63 -0.24
N SER A 45 -3.96 -16.47 0.43
CA SER A 45 -4.43 -15.21 -0.19
C SER A 45 -3.51 -14.73 -1.31
N ALA A 46 -2.20 -14.90 -1.15
CA ALA A 46 -1.23 -14.54 -2.19
C ALA A 46 -1.30 -15.51 -3.39
N ALA A 47 -1.51 -16.80 -3.14
CA ALA A 47 -1.69 -17.79 -4.21
C ALA A 47 -3.01 -17.57 -4.97
N LEU A 48 -4.09 -17.18 -4.28
CA LEU A 48 -5.36 -16.80 -4.91
C LEU A 48 -5.26 -15.52 -5.73
N ASP A 49 -4.55 -14.49 -5.26
CA ASP A 49 -4.35 -13.25 -6.03
C ASP A 49 -3.50 -13.50 -7.29
N ILE A 50 -2.44 -14.31 -7.18
CA ILE A 50 -1.64 -14.72 -8.34
C ILE A 50 -2.47 -15.57 -9.33
N ALA A 51 -3.29 -16.49 -8.83
CA ALA A 51 -4.18 -17.31 -9.67
C ALA A 51 -5.24 -16.45 -10.37
N LYS A 52 -5.81 -15.46 -9.68
CA LYS A 52 -6.78 -14.51 -10.24
C LYS A 52 -6.15 -13.64 -11.33
N GLU A 53 -4.93 -13.15 -11.13
CA GLU A 53 -4.23 -12.35 -12.15
C GLU A 53 -3.96 -13.17 -13.43
N ARG A 54 -3.55 -14.45 -13.30
CA ARG A 54 -3.33 -15.34 -14.45
C ARG A 54 -4.62 -15.77 -15.15
N TYR A 55 -5.71 -15.94 -14.41
CA TYR A 55 -7.04 -16.17 -14.98
C TYR A 55 -7.50 -14.96 -15.81
N ALA A 56 -7.29 -13.74 -15.31
CA ALA A 56 -7.62 -12.50 -16.05
C ALA A 56 -6.75 -12.32 -17.31
N ARG A 57 -5.51 -12.79 -17.30
CA ARG A 57 -4.63 -12.86 -18.48
C ARG A 57 -5.00 -13.96 -19.47
N GLY A 58 -5.94 -14.85 -19.11
CA GLY A 58 -6.34 -15.99 -19.93
C GLY A 58 -5.33 -17.14 -19.95
N GLU A 59 -4.27 -17.06 -19.15
CA GLU A 59 -3.23 -18.10 -19.03
C GLU A 59 -3.70 -19.29 -18.20
N LEU A 60 -4.80 -19.13 -17.46
CA LEU A 60 -5.37 -20.15 -16.57
C LEU A 60 -6.82 -20.43 -16.96
N THR A 61 -7.16 -21.70 -17.16
CA THR A 61 -8.54 -22.14 -17.43
C THR A 61 -9.39 -22.08 -16.15
N LYS A 62 -10.70 -21.90 -16.29
CA LYS A 62 -11.64 -21.85 -15.15
C LYS A 62 -11.55 -23.07 -14.23
N GLU A 63 -11.33 -24.26 -14.79
CA GLU A 63 -11.15 -25.50 -14.02
C GLU A 63 -9.89 -25.47 -13.13
N GLN A 64 -8.77 -24.97 -13.66
CA GLN A 64 -7.53 -24.84 -12.88
C GLN A 64 -7.66 -23.77 -11.79
N PHE A 65 -8.38 -22.67 -12.04
CA PHE A 65 -8.68 -21.66 -11.03
C PHE A 65 -9.54 -22.23 -9.89
N GLU A 66 -10.59 -22.97 -10.21
CA GLU A 66 -11.47 -23.62 -9.23
C GLU A 66 -10.72 -24.66 -8.38
N GLN A 67 -9.79 -25.39 -8.98
CA GLN A 67 -8.98 -26.39 -8.29
C GLN A 67 -8.02 -25.75 -7.29
N ILE A 68 -7.31 -24.69 -7.70
CA ILE A 68 -6.44 -23.90 -6.81
C ILE A 68 -7.25 -23.25 -5.68
N LYS A 69 -8.47 -22.78 -5.97
CA LYS A 69 -9.35 -22.21 -4.96
C LYS A 69 -9.77 -23.23 -3.90
N LYS A 70 -10.10 -24.46 -4.31
CA LYS A 70 -10.47 -25.55 -3.39
C LYS A 70 -9.28 -26.13 -2.61
N ASP A 71 -8.07 -26.03 -3.14
CA ASP A 71 -6.86 -26.53 -2.47
C ASP A 71 -6.36 -25.54 -1.39
N ILE A 72 -6.73 -24.27 -1.53
CA ILE A 72 -6.34 -23.18 -0.64
C ILE A 72 -7.37 -22.92 0.49
N GLU A 73 -8.63 -23.23 0.24
CA GLU A 73 -9.74 -23.12 1.20
C GLU A 73 -9.76 -24.30 2.18
#